data_AF-A0A7X0E8Y7-F1
#
_entry.id   AF-A0A7X0E8Y7-F1
#
_cell.length_a   1.000
_cell.length_b   1.000
_cell.length_c   1.000
_cell.angle_alpha   90.00
_cell.angle_beta   90.00
_cell.angle_gamma   90.00
#
_symmetry.space_group_name_H-M   'P 1'
#
loop_
_entity.id
_entity.type
_entity.pdbx_description
1 polymer ?
#
loop_
_entity_poly.entity_id
_entity_poly.type
_entity_poly.pdbx_seq_one_letter_code
_entity_poly.pdbx_strand_id
1 'polypeptide(L)' 'MAPHSASKRAFVYLPVDTPAEAKRIFYALAEDGEVQMPIQETVLSYRFGMLTDRYGKAWMVNCMKMPDA' A
#
# COMPACT_ATOMS: atom_id res chain seq x y z
N MET A 1 -13.45 -31.25 -14.48
CA MET A 1 -12.45 -30.70 -13.54
C MET A 1 -12.15 -29.28 -14.01
N ALA A 2 -12.84 -28.28 -13.44
CA ALA A 2 -12.65 -26.89 -13.88
C ALA A 2 -11.25 -26.38 -13.46
N PRO A 3 -10.55 -25.61 -14.29
CA PRO A 3 -9.22 -25.13 -13.94
C PRO A 3 -9.34 -24.14 -12.78
N HIS A 4 -8.51 -24.31 -11.76
CA HIS A 4 -8.39 -23.39 -10.64
C HIS A 4 -7.62 -22.13 -11.08
N SER A 5 -8.13 -21.40 -12.07
CA SER A 5 -7.52 -20.16 -12.53
C SER A 5 -8.09 -19.00 -11.73
N ALA A 6 -7.54 -18.80 -10.54
CA ALA A 6 -7.57 -17.53 -9.86
C ALA A 6 -6.27 -17.40 -9.07
N SER A 7 -5.22 -16.91 -9.73
CA SER A 7 -4.09 -16.34 -8.98
C SER A 7 -4.61 -15.13 -8.21
N LYS A 8 -5.08 -15.35 -6.99
CA LYS A 8 -5.53 -14.28 -6.10
C LYS A 8 -4.32 -13.40 -5.79
N ARG A 9 -4.24 -12.22 -6.42
CA ARG A 9 -3.25 -11.20 -6.04
C ARG A 9 -3.59 -10.71 -4.63
N ALA A 10 -2.84 -11.18 -3.64
CA ALA A 10 -2.98 -10.74 -2.26
C ALA A 10 -2.14 -9.47 -2.01
N PHE A 11 -2.76 -8.47 -1.40
CA PHE A 11 -2.06 -7.28 -0.93
C PHE A 11 -1.25 -7.58 0.33
N VAL A 12 -0.03 -7.07 0.42
CA VAL A 12 0.68 -6.95 1.70
C VAL A 12 0.30 -5.62 2.34
N TYR A 13 -0.20 -5.71 3.58
CA TYR A 13 -0.45 -4.54 4.41
C TYR A 13 0.83 -4.13 5.13
N LEU A 14 1.23 -2.87 4.96
CA LEU A 14 2.43 -2.30 5.57
C LEU A 14 2.03 -1.12 6.47
N PRO A 15 1.88 -1.36 7.79
CA PRO A 15 1.70 -0.29 8.75
C PRO A 15 3.02 0.49 8.93
N VAL A 16 2.92 1.82 9.02
CA VAL A 16 4.07 2.72 9.17
C VAL A 16 3.77 3.78 10.21
N ASP A 17 4.71 4.08 11.10
CA ASP A 17 4.46 4.94 12.25
C ASP A 17 4.43 6.43 11.90
N THR A 18 5.17 6.85 10.86
CA THR A 18 5.28 8.27 10.51
C THR A 18 4.80 8.58 9.08
N PRO A 19 4.17 9.75 8.85
CA PRO A 19 3.75 10.16 7.51
C PRO A 19 4.91 10.32 6.52
N ALA A 20 6.08 10.74 7.02
CA ALA A 20 7.28 10.92 6.21
C ALA A 20 7.83 9.59 5.71
N GLU A 21 7.91 8.60 6.59
CA GLU A 21 8.35 7.25 6.23
C GLU A 21 7.36 6.57 5.28
N ALA A 22 6.05 6.73 5.51
CA ALA A 22 5.03 6.19 4.62
C ALA A 22 5.18 6.72 3.19
N LYS A 23 5.43 8.03 3.02
CA LYS A 23 5.75 8.62 1.71
C LYS A 23 7.02 8.04 1.10
N ARG A 24 8.10 7.97 1.88
CA ARG A 24 9.40 7.44 1.40
C ARG A 24 9.25 6.02 0.87
N ILE A 25 8.62 5.14 1.65
CA ILE A 25 8.41 3.74 1.28
C ILE A 25 7.50 3.64 0.06
N PHE A 26 6.38 4.38 0.05
CA PHE A 26 5.45 4.37 -1.07
C PHE A 26 6.13 4.75 -2.39
N TYR A 27 6.90 5.83 -2.42
CA TYR A 27 7.59 6.26 -3.65
C TYR A 27 8.69 5.28 -4.08
N ALA A 28 9.39 4.66 -3.14
CA ALA A 28 10.38 3.63 -3.46
C ALA A 28 9.73 2.36 -4.06
N LEU A 29 8.57 1.94 -3.54
CA LEU A 29 7.85 0.79 -4.09
C LEU A 29 7.14 1.12 -5.42
N ALA A 30 6.76 2.38 -5.62
CA ALA A 30 6.13 2.86 -6.85
C ALA A 30 7.13 3.04 -8.01
N GLU A 31 8.44 3.03 -7.75
CA GLU A 31 9.47 3.09 -8.78
C GLU A 31 9.32 1.89 -9.73
N ASP A 32 9.07 2.18 -11.01
CA ASP A 32 8.72 1.21 -12.06
C ASP A 32 7.50 0.31 -11.71
N GLY A 33 6.66 0.77 -10.78
CA GLY A 33 5.43 0.12 -10.38
C GLY A 33 4.18 0.76 -11.00
N GLU A 34 3.03 0.23 -10.60
CA GLU A 34 1.71 0.75 -10.98
C GLU A 34 0.99 1.26 -9.73
N VAL A 35 0.82 2.57 -9.63
CA VAL A 35 0.04 3.19 -8.55
C VAL A 35 -1.45 3.01 -8.83
N GLN A 36 -2.16 2.27 -7.99
CA GLN A 36 -3.64 2.20 -8.07
C GLN A 36 -4.30 3.34 -7.29
N MET A 37 -3.70 3.73 -6.16
CA MET A 37 -4.15 4.82 -5.33
C MET A 37 -2.94 5.63 -4.86
N PRO A 38 -2.79 6.89 -5.32
CA PRO A 38 -1.73 7.78 -4.85
C PRO A 38 -1.73 7.91 -3.33
N ILE A 39 -0.53 8.05 -2.75
CA ILE A 39 -0.43 8.24 -1.31
C ILE A 39 -1.04 9.58 -0.90
N GLN A 40 -2.09 9.50 -0.09
CA GLN A 40 -2.86 10.67 0.33
C GLN A 40 -3.34 10.50 1.77
N GLU A 41 -3.84 11.59 2.34
CA GLU A 41 -4.47 11.55 3.66
C GLU A 41 -5.90 10.99 3.56
N THR A 42 -6.34 10.26 4.59
CA THR A 42 -7.71 9.77 4.71
C THR A 42 -8.28 10.15 6.08
N VAL A 43 -9.55 9.84 6.30
CA VAL A 43 -10.21 10.05 7.60
C VAL A 43 -9.50 9.28 8.72
N LEU A 44 -9.02 8.07 8.43
CA LEU A 44 -8.43 7.16 9.41
C LEU A 44 -6.90 7.10 9.38
N SER A 45 -6.26 7.72 8.39
CA SER A 45 -4.82 7.61 8.17
C SER A 45 -4.21 8.96 7.85
N TYR A 46 -3.05 9.24 8.45
CA TYR A 46 -2.23 10.37 8.02
C TYR A 46 -1.76 10.15 6.59
N ARG A 47 -1.37 8.93 6.22
CA ARG A 47 -1.04 8.57 4.83
C ARG A 47 -1.52 7.16 4.51
N PHE A 48 -2.17 7.01 3.36
CA PHE A 48 -2.62 5.74 2.82
C PHE A 48 -2.43 5.72 1.31
N GLY A 49 -1.98 4.60 0.76
CA GLY A 49 -1.84 4.41 -0.68
C GLY A 49 -1.73 2.93 -1.06
N MET A 50 -2.03 2.64 -2.32
CA MET A 50 -1.99 1.30 -2.89
C MET A 50 -1.25 1.32 -4.23
N LEU A 51 -0.34 0.36 -4.41
CA LEU A 51 0.45 0.22 -5.63
C LEU A 51 0.81 -1.26 -5.86
N THR A 52 1.11 -1.63 -7.10
CA THR A 52 1.86 -2.85 -7.43
C THR A 52 3.30 -2.47 -7.73
N ASP A 53 4.29 -3.07 -7.07
CA ASP A 53 5.69 -2.78 -7.36
C ASP A 53 6.15 -3.38 -8.70
N ARG A 54 7.38 -3.06 -9.11
CA ARG A 54 7.98 -3.57 -10.35
C ARG A 54 8.11 -5.10 -10.45
N TYR A 55 7.96 -5.82 -9.34
CA TYR A 55 8.01 -7.29 -9.29
C TYR A 55 6.62 -7.92 -9.34
N GLY A 56 5.57 -7.10 -9.46
CA GLY A 56 4.18 -7.56 -9.50
C GLY A 56 3.56 -7.77 -8.13
N LYS A 57 4.19 -7.30 -7.03
CA LYS A 57 3.63 -7.43 -5.68
C LYS A 57 2.71 -6.26 -5.36
N ALA A 58 1.49 -6.57 -4.95
CA ALA A 58 0.52 -5.58 -4.50
C ALA A 58 0.77 -5.17 -3.03
N TRP A 59 0.81 -3.87 -2.78
CA TRP A 59 1.11 -3.23 -1.49
C TRP A 59 -0.01 -2.29 -1.06
N MET A 60 -0.22 -2.22 0.26
CA MET A 60 -1.08 -1.24 0.91
C MET A 60 -0.29 -0.59 2.05
N VAL A 61 0.18 0.64 1.83
CA VAL A 61 0.97 1.41 2.81
C VAL A 61 0.02 2.23 3.65
N ASN A 62 0.08 2.11 4.98
CA ASN A 62 -0.84 2.80 5.89
C ASN A 62 -0.13 3.35 7.13
N CYS A 63 -0.16 4.67 7.27
CA CYS A 63 0.16 5.37 8.50
C CYS A 63 -1.15 5.80 9.16
N MET A 64 -1.62 5.00 10.11
CA MET A 64 -2.91 5.22 10.77
C MET A 64 -2.85 6.42 11.73
N LYS A 65 -3.98 7.13 11.83
CA LYS A 65 -4.28 8.03 12.93
C LYS A 65 -4.81 7.17 14.06
N MET A 66 -3.94 6.66 14.93
CA MET A 66 -4.45 6.09 16.17
C MET A 66 -5.01 7.26 16.99
N PRO A 67 -6.25 7.17 17.52
CA PRO A 67 -6.66 8.11 18.55
C PRO A 67 -5.69 7.97 19.72
N ASP A 68 -5.29 9.09 20.31
CA ASP A 68 -4.49 9.09 21.53
C ASP A 68 -5.17 8.15 22.55
N ALA A 69 -4.40 7.17 23.02
CA ALA A 69 -4.87 6.15 23.97
C ALA A 69 -5.23 6.78 25.33
#